data_AF-A0AAV1DSE3-F1
#
_entry.id   AF-A0AAV1DSE3-F1
#
_cell.length_a   1.000
_cell.length_b   1.000
_cell.length_c   1.000
_cell.angle_alpha   90.00
_cell.angle_beta   90.00
_cell.angle_gamma   90.00
#
_symmetry.space_group_name_H-M   'P 1'
#
loop_
_entity.id
_entity.type
_entity.pdbx_description
1 polymer ?
#
loop_
_entity_poly.entity_id
_entity_poly.type
_entity_poly.pdbx_seq_one_letter_code
_entity_poly.pdbx_strand_id
1 'polypeptide(L)'
;MVALSMTTFPWFVTPSNKTRRVNRYSGMAFASIENPCLGVKVGEGLGNLPRVTLTSSHGSEAELYLFGGCVTSWKVGNKDLLFVRPDAVFNGQKPISGGIPHCFPQFGPGQMQQHGFARNMHWSIVNSENVEGNPTITLKLNDGPYSRSMWDYAFQALYKVTLEKKTLLTELIVTNTDQKPFSFTTALHTYFSASVSGASVRGLKGCKTLNKDPDPKNPIEGKEERWVYLLFCSSNPRIVCHTMQQVRKYQV
;
A
#
# COMPACT_ATOMS: atom_id res chain seq x y z
N MET A 1 50.15 16.83 -13.60
CA MET A 1 50.07 18.18 -14.17
C MET A 1 49.10 18.95 -13.30
N VAL A 2 49.66 19.81 -12.43
CA VAL A 2 48.96 20.58 -11.40
C VAL A 2 48.67 21.97 -11.97
N ALA A 3 47.51 22.54 -11.69
CA ALA A 3 47.30 23.98 -11.76
C ALA A 3 46.31 24.41 -10.66
N LEU A 4 46.88 24.96 -9.58
CA LEU A 4 46.19 25.80 -8.62
C LEU A 4 45.94 27.19 -9.23
N SER A 5 44.87 27.85 -8.82
CA SER A 5 44.85 29.31 -8.74
C SER A 5 44.11 29.73 -7.46
N MET A 6 44.85 30.42 -6.59
CA MET A 6 44.33 31.13 -5.43
C MET A 6 44.39 32.63 -5.71
N THR A 7 43.33 33.35 -5.36
CA THR A 7 43.44 34.75 -4.93
C THR A 7 42.38 35.03 -3.87
N THR A 8 42.85 35.49 -2.72
CA THR A 8 42.14 35.98 -1.54
C THR A 8 41.87 37.48 -1.64
N PHE A 9 40.79 37.97 -1.02
CA PHE A 9 40.75 38.95 0.11
C PHE A 9 39.32 39.49 0.34
N PRO A 10 39.01 40.08 1.51
CA PRO A 10 37.81 39.77 2.29
C PRO A 10 36.77 40.89 2.22
N TRP A 11 35.61 40.72 2.87
CA TRP A 11 34.94 41.79 3.60
C TRP A 11 34.00 41.20 4.64
N PHE A 12 34.02 41.80 5.83
CA PHE A 12 33.21 41.47 6.98
C PHE A 12 31.78 42.01 6.79
N VAL A 13 30.76 41.19 7.06
CA VAL A 13 29.42 41.67 7.40
C VAL A 13 28.89 40.84 8.57
N THR A 14 28.40 41.56 9.59
CA THR A 14 27.90 41.13 10.90
C THR A 14 26.65 40.25 10.86
N PRO A 15 26.32 39.51 11.94
CA PRO A 15 25.34 38.44 11.92
C PRO A 15 23.91 38.97 12.05
N SER A 16 23.06 38.59 11.09
CA SER A 16 21.61 38.77 11.17
C SER A 16 20.99 37.58 11.91
N ASN A 17 20.30 37.88 13.01
CA ASN A 17 19.46 36.97 13.79
C ASN A 17 18.45 36.25 12.90
N LYS A 18 18.70 34.98 12.55
CA LYS A 18 17.68 34.11 12.00
C LYS A 18 16.92 33.45 13.13
N THR A 19 15.76 34.02 13.41
CA THR A 19 14.71 33.44 14.22
C THR A 19 14.40 32.02 13.77
N ARG A 20 14.33 31.15 14.79
CA ARG A 20 14.02 29.73 14.80
C ARG A 20 12.75 29.43 13.97
N ARG A 21 12.91 28.84 12.78
CA ARG A 21 11.78 28.23 12.06
C ARG A 21 11.59 26.82 12.58
N VAL A 22 10.81 26.70 13.65
CA VAL A 22 10.28 25.41 14.11
C VAL A 22 9.44 24.86 12.96
N ASN A 23 9.82 23.69 12.45
CA ASN A 23 9.09 22.99 11.40
C ASN A 23 7.73 22.59 12.00
N ARG A 24 6.69 23.39 11.74
CA ARG A 24 5.31 23.05 12.09
C ARG A 24 4.90 21.91 11.16
N TYR A 25 5.05 20.66 11.62
CA TYR A 25 4.16 19.61 11.15
C TYR A 25 2.75 20.09 11.44
N SER A 26 2.02 20.56 10.41
CA SER A 26 0.59 20.75 10.55
C SER A 26 0.05 19.37 10.88
N GLY A 27 -0.42 19.18 12.11
CA GLY A 27 -1.07 17.95 12.52
C GLY A 27 -2.22 17.68 11.57
N MET A 28 -2.02 16.75 10.63
CA MET A 28 -3.14 16.15 9.93
C MET A 28 -3.82 15.29 10.97
N ALA A 29 -4.95 15.78 11.49
CA ALA A 29 -5.82 15.00 12.34
C ALA A 29 -6.28 13.79 11.51
N PHE A 30 -5.70 12.62 11.80
CA PHE A 30 -6.24 11.37 11.31
C PHE A 30 -7.57 11.20 12.02
N ALA A 31 -8.66 11.02 11.27
CA ALA A 31 -9.92 10.61 11.86
C ALA A 31 -9.70 9.25 12.53
N SER A 32 -9.46 9.29 13.84
CA SER A 32 -9.40 8.14 14.72
C SER A 32 -10.82 7.84 15.17
N ILE A 33 -11.22 6.57 15.08
CA ILE A 33 -12.40 6.13 15.83
C ILE A 33 -12.06 6.28 17.32
N GLU A 34 -12.88 7.01 18.07
CA GLU A 34 -12.64 7.29 19.50
C GLU A 34 -12.55 6.00 20.34
N ASN A 35 -13.24 4.93 19.91
CA ASN A 35 -13.20 3.60 20.51
C ASN A 35 -13.19 2.50 19.44
N PRO A 36 -12.01 2.04 18.97
CA PRO A 36 -11.95 0.92 18.05
C PRO A 36 -12.49 -0.37 18.69
N CYS A 37 -13.07 -1.25 17.87
CA CYS A 37 -13.63 -2.51 18.35
C CYS A 37 -12.55 -3.46 18.92
N LEU A 38 -12.99 -4.52 19.60
CA LEU A 38 -12.08 -5.54 20.13
C LEU A 38 -11.14 -6.08 19.04
N GLY A 39 -9.86 -6.23 19.36
CA GLY A 39 -8.87 -6.74 18.41
C GLY A 39 -8.40 -5.71 17.37
N VAL A 40 -8.84 -4.44 17.46
CA VAL A 40 -8.32 -3.33 16.66
C VAL A 40 -7.63 -2.32 17.58
N LYS A 41 -6.37 -1.99 17.31
CA LYS A 41 -5.62 -0.98 18.05
C LYS A 41 -5.02 0.03 17.09
N VAL A 42 -5.21 1.32 17.38
CA VAL A 42 -4.56 2.41 16.64
C VAL A 42 -3.41 2.93 17.49
N GLY A 43 -2.25 3.15 16.89
CA GLY A 43 -1.08 3.70 17.56
C GLY A 43 -0.01 4.13 16.57
N GLU A 44 1.17 4.44 17.08
CA GLU A 44 2.31 4.77 16.25
C GLU A 44 3.07 3.50 15.85
N GLY A 45 3.53 3.46 14.59
CA GLY A 45 4.45 2.47 14.07
C GLY A 45 5.84 3.07 13.84
N LEU A 46 6.59 2.46 12.94
CA LEU A 46 7.90 2.94 12.51
C LEU A 46 7.80 4.36 11.96
N GLY A 47 8.79 5.19 12.31
CA GLY A 47 8.89 6.60 11.93
C GLY A 47 7.68 7.45 12.34
N ASN A 48 7.04 7.09 13.46
CA ASN A 48 5.89 7.79 14.05
C ASN A 48 4.70 7.90 13.10
N LEU A 49 4.61 7.00 12.12
CA LEU A 49 3.45 6.94 11.23
C LEU A 49 2.28 6.25 11.94
N PRO A 50 1.04 6.74 11.77
CA PRO A 50 -0.14 6.07 12.30
C PRO A 50 -0.29 4.66 11.71
N ARG A 51 -0.49 3.71 12.61
CA ARG A 51 -0.60 2.29 12.34
C ARG A 51 -1.81 1.71 13.06
N VAL A 52 -2.44 0.74 12.41
CA VAL A 52 -3.47 -0.12 12.96
C VAL A 52 -2.89 -1.52 13.14
N THR A 53 -3.13 -2.12 14.31
CA THR A 53 -2.84 -3.53 14.58
C THR A 53 -4.16 -4.26 14.75
N LEU A 54 -4.33 -5.35 13.99
CA LEU A 54 -5.42 -6.29 14.10
C LEU A 54 -4.93 -7.53 14.86
N THR A 55 -5.69 -8.00 15.85
CA THR A 55 -5.41 -9.23 16.60
C THR A 55 -6.69 -10.07 16.62
N SER A 56 -6.70 -11.16 15.87
CA SER A 56 -7.82 -12.10 15.87
C SER A 56 -7.84 -12.90 17.17
N SER A 57 -9.04 -13.22 17.68
CA SER A 57 -9.21 -14.12 18.82
C SER A 57 -8.64 -15.53 18.55
N HIS A 58 -8.38 -15.85 17.28
CA HIS A 58 -7.83 -17.12 16.83
C HIS A 58 -6.30 -17.13 16.70
N GLY A 59 -5.61 -16.06 17.12
CA GLY A 59 -4.15 -16.01 17.27
C GLY A 59 -3.36 -15.52 16.05
N SER A 60 -4.02 -14.97 15.04
CA SER A 60 -3.35 -14.25 13.94
C SER A 60 -3.28 -12.76 14.23
N GLU A 61 -2.26 -12.10 13.68
CA GLU A 61 -2.05 -10.65 13.81
C GLU A 61 -1.79 -10.02 12.44
N ALA A 62 -2.20 -8.76 12.26
CA ALA A 62 -1.85 -7.98 11.07
C ALA A 62 -1.53 -6.53 11.44
N GLU A 63 -0.65 -5.89 10.67
CA GLU A 63 -0.30 -4.48 10.84
C GLU A 63 -0.53 -3.71 9.55
N LEU A 64 -1.13 -2.53 9.66
CA LEU A 64 -1.45 -1.67 8.53
C LEU A 64 -1.03 -0.23 8.84
N TYR A 65 -0.41 0.46 7.90
CA TYR A 65 -0.13 1.89 8.02
C TYR A 65 -1.22 2.70 7.32
N LEU A 66 -1.68 3.78 7.97
CA LEU A 66 -2.64 4.70 7.36
C LEU A 66 -2.02 5.45 6.17
N PHE A 67 -0.71 5.69 6.23
CA PHE A 67 0.02 6.14 5.04
C PHE A 67 0.04 5.03 3.98
N GLY A 68 -0.53 5.34 2.82
CA GLY A 68 -0.68 4.44 1.70
C GLY A 68 -1.72 3.33 1.88
N GLY A 69 -2.43 3.26 3.02
CA GLY A 69 -3.38 2.19 3.31
C GLY A 69 -2.74 0.80 3.32
N CYS A 70 -1.44 0.72 3.61
CA CYS A 70 -0.62 -0.45 3.30
C CYS A 70 -0.62 -1.45 4.46
N VAL A 71 -1.06 -2.68 4.21
CA VAL A 71 -0.80 -3.81 5.12
C VAL A 71 0.68 -4.16 5.03
N THR A 72 1.38 -4.21 6.15
CA THR A 72 2.84 -4.39 6.20
C THR A 72 3.27 -5.69 6.88
N SER A 73 2.43 -6.28 7.72
CA SER A 73 2.70 -7.56 8.38
C SER A 73 1.41 -8.36 8.48
N TRP A 74 1.51 -9.67 8.29
CA TRP A 74 0.43 -10.62 8.59
C TRP A 74 1.05 -11.90 9.16
N LYS A 75 0.89 -12.07 10.47
CA LYS A 75 1.47 -13.16 11.23
C LYS A 75 0.44 -14.23 11.52
N VAL A 76 0.83 -15.47 11.26
CA VAL A 76 0.09 -16.68 11.64
C VAL A 76 1.01 -17.51 12.53
N GLY A 77 0.76 -17.49 13.84
CA GLY A 77 1.74 -17.96 14.83
C GLY A 77 3.02 -17.12 14.76
N ASN A 78 4.18 -17.76 14.67
CA ASN A 78 5.49 -17.07 14.66
C ASN A 78 6.01 -16.70 13.25
N LYS A 79 5.18 -16.82 12.22
CA LYS A 79 5.58 -16.58 10.82
C LYS A 79 4.85 -15.37 10.25
N ASP A 80 5.59 -14.37 9.82
CA ASP A 80 5.07 -13.28 9.01
C ASP A 80 5.05 -13.71 7.53
N LEU A 81 3.88 -13.60 6.92
CA LEU A 81 3.61 -14.05 5.55
C LEU A 81 3.82 -12.94 4.54
N LEU A 82 3.92 -11.69 5.00
CA LEU A 82 4.24 -10.55 4.16
C LEU A 82 5.71 -10.18 4.29
N PHE A 83 6.27 -9.64 3.22
CA PHE A 83 7.65 -9.16 3.20
C PHE A 83 7.67 -7.64 3.07
N VAL A 84 8.32 -6.99 4.02
CA VAL A 84 8.75 -5.60 3.91
C VAL A 84 10.26 -5.57 3.79
N ARG A 85 10.77 -4.78 2.84
CA ARG A 85 12.21 -4.69 2.63
C ARG A 85 12.90 -4.16 3.89
N PRO A 86 14.08 -4.67 4.25
CA PRO A 86 14.85 -4.17 5.39
C PRO A 86 15.21 -2.68 5.31
N ASP A 87 15.32 -2.13 4.09
CA ASP A 87 15.62 -0.72 3.81
C ASP A 87 14.36 0.12 3.50
N ALA A 88 13.15 -0.41 3.80
CA ALA A 88 11.93 0.34 3.68
C ALA A 88 11.94 1.55 4.62
N VAL A 89 11.57 2.72 4.10
CA VAL A 89 11.53 3.98 4.86
C VAL A 89 10.09 4.29 5.23
N PHE A 90 9.86 4.55 6.52
CA PHE A 90 8.56 4.87 7.09
C PHE A 90 8.52 6.35 7.48
N ASN A 91 8.53 7.26 6.50
CA ASN A 91 8.54 8.71 6.78
C ASN A 91 7.34 9.47 6.18
N GLY A 92 6.39 8.76 5.55
CA GLY A 92 5.21 9.36 4.93
C GLY A 92 5.49 10.19 3.68
N GLN A 93 6.72 10.16 3.14
CA GLN A 93 7.10 10.92 1.94
C GLN A 93 7.14 10.06 0.69
N LYS A 94 7.42 8.77 0.83
CA LYS A 94 7.45 7.80 -0.27
C LYS A 94 6.74 6.51 0.12
N PRO A 95 6.21 5.73 -0.84
CA PRO A 95 5.49 4.51 -0.57
C PRO A 95 6.34 3.51 0.24
N ILE A 96 5.69 2.81 1.18
CA ILE A 96 6.31 1.73 1.94
C ILE A 96 6.71 0.62 0.95
N SER A 97 7.96 0.18 1.03
CA SER A 97 8.53 -0.78 0.09
C SER A 97 8.34 -2.21 0.60
N GLY A 98 7.15 -2.76 0.34
CA GLY A 98 6.75 -4.11 0.72
C GLY A 98 5.33 -4.16 1.27
N GLY A 99 4.92 -5.30 1.82
CA GLY A 99 3.55 -5.50 2.30
C GLY A 99 2.55 -5.57 1.16
N ILE A 100 1.45 -4.80 1.23
CA ILE A 100 0.39 -4.73 0.21
C ILE A 100 0.18 -3.27 -0.23
N PRO A 101 1.08 -2.69 -1.05
CA PRO A 101 0.88 -1.35 -1.59
C PRO A 101 -0.25 -1.30 -2.64
N HIS A 102 -1.02 -0.21 -2.62
CA HIS A 102 -2.02 0.06 -3.65
C HIS A 102 -1.39 0.61 -4.94
N CYS A 103 -1.78 0.04 -6.09
CA CYS A 103 -1.62 0.67 -7.39
C CYS A 103 -2.98 1.27 -7.79
N PHE A 104 -3.16 2.59 -7.70
CA PHE A 104 -4.42 3.24 -8.07
C PHE A 104 -4.17 4.74 -8.29
N PRO A 105 -4.76 5.35 -9.34
CA PRO A 105 -5.68 4.82 -10.36
C PRO A 105 -4.96 4.22 -11.59
N GLN A 106 -3.66 3.97 -11.48
CA GLN A 106 -2.82 3.44 -12.56
C GLN A 106 -2.01 2.23 -12.06
N PHE A 107 -1.94 1.16 -12.84
CA PHE A 107 -1.00 0.07 -12.64
C PHE A 107 0.20 0.21 -13.57
N GLY A 108 1.41 0.17 -13.03
CA GLY A 108 2.64 0.31 -13.80
C GLY A 108 2.93 1.76 -14.24
N PRO A 109 3.82 1.95 -15.23
CA PRO A 109 4.13 3.26 -15.79
C PRO A 109 2.96 3.81 -16.62
N GLY A 110 2.90 5.13 -16.78
CA GLY A 110 1.84 5.80 -17.55
C GLY A 110 1.90 7.33 -17.40
N GLN A 111 0.74 7.99 -17.46
CA GLN A 111 0.62 9.46 -17.49
C GLN A 111 0.95 10.13 -16.15
N MET A 112 0.83 9.39 -15.06
CA MET A 112 1.21 9.83 -13.71
C MET A 112 2.35 8.96 -13.18
N GLN A 113 2.84 9.31 -11.98
CA GLN A 113 3.85 8.52 -11.27
C GLN A 113 3.49 7.02 -11.27
N GLN A 114 4.53 6.18 -11.36
CA GLN A 114 4.35 4.74 -11.49
C GLN A 114 3.45 4.19 -10.38
N HIS A 115 2.49 3.36 -10.75
CA HIS A 115 1.45 2.79 -9.87
C HIS A 115 0.45 3.80 -9.26
N GLY A 116 0.35 5.01 -9.81
CA GLY A 116 -0.58 6.02 -9.31
C GLY A 116 -0.20 6.54 -7.94
N PHE A 117 -1.17 7.07 -7.19
CA PHE A 117 -0.93 7.90 -6.00
C PHE A 117 -1.53 7.38 -4.69
N ALA A 118 -2.39 6.36 -4.71
CA ALA A 118 -3.06 5.88 -3.49
C ALA A 118 -2.06 5.47 -2.38
N ARG A 119 -0.93 4.88 -2.76
CA ARG A 119 0.18 4.47 -1.87
C ARG A 119 1.03 5.64 -1.33
N ASN A 120 0.77 6.87 -1.76
CA ASN A 120 1.44 8.10 -1.33
C ASN A 120 0.53 8.98 -0.47
N MET A 121 -0.73 8.60 -0.28
CA MET A 121 -1.71 9.40 0.44
C MET A 121 -2.04 8.76 1.77
N HIS A 122 -2.46 9.59 2.73
CA HIS A 122 -2.99 9.09 3.99
C HIS A 122 -4.46 8.67 3.84
N TRP A 123 -4.76 7.48 4.33
CA TRP A 123 -6.11 6.96 4.42
C TRP A 123 -6.67 7.24 5.81
N SER A 124 -7.97 7.49 5.89
CA SER A 124 -8.68 7.68 7.16
C SER A 124 -9.40 6.40 7.56
N ILE A 125 -9.49 6.11 8.86
CA ILE A 125 -10.32 5.01 9.36
C ILE A 125 -11.79 5.48 9.32
N VAL A 126 -12.69 4.66 8.79
CA VAL A 126 -14.13 4.96 8.74
C VAL A 126 -15.01 3.93 9.41
N ASN A 127 -14.51 2.71 9.62
CA ASN A 127 -15.22 1.68 10.38
C ASN A 127 -14.22 0.71 11.03
N SER A 128 -14.61 0.16 12.18
CA SER A 128 -13.94 -0.98 12.81
C SER A 128 -15.00 -1.92 13.38
N GLU A 129 -14.94 -3.20 13.03
CA GLU A 129 -15.90 -4.22 13.44
C GLU A 129 -15.17 -5.48 13.89
N ASN A 130 -15.78 -6.27 14.76
CA ASN A 130 -15.28 -7.58 15.13
C ASN A 130 -16.47 -8.54 15.08
N VAL A 131 -16.42 -9.46 14.11
CA VAL A 131 -17.46 -10.47 13.92
C VAL A 131 -16.87 -11.82 14.26
N GLU A 132 -17.42 -12.47 15.28
CA GLU A 132 -16.99 -13.80 15.72
C GLU A 132 -15.49 -13.92 16.06
N GLY A 133 -14.86 -12.81 16.50
CA GLY A 133 -13.44 -12.79 16.81
C GLY A 133 -12.52 -12.47 15.63
N ASN A 134 -13.09 -12.11 14.48
CA ASN A 134 -12.38 -11.65 13.29
C ASN A 134 -12.43 -10.12 13.22
N PRO A 135 -11.39 -9.41 13.73
CA PRO A 135 -11.35 -7.96 13.66
C PRO A 135 -11.21 -7.50 12.20
N THR A 136 -11.87 -6.41 11.90
CA THR A 136 -11.91 -5.81 10.58
C THR A 136 -11.82 -4.30 10.68
N ILE A 137 -11.05 -3.71 9.78
CA ILE A 137 -10.90 -2.26 9.63
C ILE A 137 -11.31 -1.86 8.22
N THR A 138 -12.04 -0.75 8.08
CA THR A 138 -12.30 -0.12 6.79
C THR A 138 -11.61 1.23 6.76
N LEU A 139 -10.70 1.38 5.80
CA LEU A 139 -10.02 2.63 5.49
C LEU A 139 -10.72 3.31 4.30
N LYS A 140 -10.64 4.64 4.26
CA LYS A 140 -11.17 5.46 3.17
C LYS A 140 -10.09 6.39 2.63
N LEU A 141 -10.07 6.52 1.31
CA LEU A 141 -9.33 7.53 0.57
C LEU A 141 -10.30 8.30 -0.31
N ASN A 142 -10.29 9.62 -0.21
CA ASN A 142 -11.03 10.51 -1.10
C ASN A 142 -10.05 11.29 -1.98
N ASP A 143 -10.56 11.88 -3.05
CA ASP A 143 -9.81 12.88 -3.79
C ASP A 143 -9.47 14.10 -2.92
N GLY A 144 -8.40 14.80 -3.31
CA GLY A 144 -7.98 16.06 -2.72
C GLY A 144 -6.99 16.77 -3.64
N PRO A 145 -6.42 17.91 -3.23
CA PRO A 145 -5.55 18.72 -4.10
C PRO A 145 -4.40 17.93 -4.75
N TYR A 146 -3.78 17.02 -3.99
CA TYR A 146 -2.69 16.17 -4.50
C TYR A 146 -3.16 15.23 -5.61
N SER A 147 -4.21 14.44 -5.38
CA SER A 147 -4.73 13.51 -6.40
C SER A 147 -5.30 14.25 -7.60
N ARG A 148 -6.06 15.32 -7.36
CA ARG A 148 -6.67 16.18 -8.40
C ARG A 148 -5.64 16.79 -9.34
N SER A 149 -4.43 17.09 -8.84
CA SER A 149 -3.33 17.61 -9.67
C SER A 149 -2.79 16.61 -10.70
N MET A 150 -2.99 15.30 -10.49
CA MET A 150 -2.53 14.22 -11.38
C MET A 150 -3.68 13.55 -12.14
N TRP A 151 -4.86 13.50 -11.53
CA TRP A 151 -6.05 12.85 -12.05
C TRP A 151 -7.27 13.60 -11.52
N ASP A 152 -7.78 14.54 -12.32
CA ASP A 152 -8.86 15.45 -11.92
C ASP A 152 -10.25 14.79 -11.96
N TYR A 153 -10.47 13.86 -11.04
CA TYR A 153 -11.74 13.21 -10.79
C TYR A 153 -12.03 13.14 -9.29
N ALA A 154 -13.30 13.29 -8.93
CA ALA A 154 -13.81 12.97 -7.62
C ALA A 154 -13.96 11.45 -7.49
N PHE A 155 -13.43 10.89 -6.41
CA PHE A 155 -13.57 9.47 -6.15
C PHE A 155 -13.63 9.20 -4.65
N GLN A 156 -14.20 8.06 -4.30
CA GLN A 156 -14.04 7.45 -2.98
C GLN A 156 -13.52 6.03 -3.16
N ALA A 157 -12.43 5.70 -2.47
CA ALA A 157 -11.94 4.33 -2.34
C ALA A 157 -12.09 3.84 -0.91
N LEU A 158 -12.76 2.71 -0.72
CA LEU A 158 -12.88 2.00 0.55
C LEU A 158 -12.02 0.75 0.52
N TYR A 159 -11.16 0.60 1.51
CA TYR A 159 -10.29 -0.57 1.66
C TYR A 159 -10.61 -1.28 2.98
N LYS A 160 -11.25 -2.45 2.87
CA LYS A 160 -11.64 -3.28 3.99
C LYS A 160 -10.63 -4.40 4.18
N VAL A 161 -10.13 -4.57 5.41
CA VAL A 161 -9.20 -5.64 5.79
C VAL A 161 -9.76 -6.41 6.97
N THR A 162 -10.07 -7.67 6.75
CA THR A 162 -10.56 -8.61 7.76
C THR A 162 -9.49 -9.65 8.06
N LEU A 163 -9.18 -9.82 9.34
CA LEU A 163 -8.23 -10.80 9.81
C LEU A 163 -8.96 -11.98 10.46
N GLU A 164 -8.87 -13.14 9.82
CA GLU A 164 -9.38 -14.40 10.35
C GLU A 164 -8.24 -15.25 10.94
N LYS A 165 -8.57 -16.49 11.36
CA LYS A 165 -7.61 -17.43 11.96
C LYS A 165 -6.35 -17.68 11.13
N LYS A 166 -6.49 -17.90 9.82
CA LYS A 166 -5.36 -18.12 8.88
C LYS A 166 -5.64 -17.48 7.53
N THR A 167 -6.53 -16.50 7.51
CA THR A 167 -6.94 -15.80 6.30
C THR A 167 -6.82 -14.31 6.50
N LEU A 168 -6.24 -13.62 5.52
CA LEU A 168 -6.35 -12.17 5.40
C LEU A 168 -7.25 -11.87 4.20
N LEU A 169 -8.42 -11.30 4.46
CA LEU A 169 -9.33 -10.84 3.42
C LEU A 169 -9.09 -9.36 3.18
N THR A 170 -8.94 -8.99 1.92
CA THR A 170 -8.77 -7.59 1.51
C THR A 170 -9.74 -7.27 0.39
N GLU A 171 -10.47 -6.18 0.52
CA GLU A 171 -11.43 -5.70 -0.47
C GLU A 171 -11.20 -4.22 -0.75
N LEU A 172 -11.08 -3.87 -2.04
CA LEU A 172 -11.00 -2.49 -2.49
C LEU A 172 -12.23 -2.17 -3.34
N ILE A 173 -13.04 -1.21 -2.88
CA ILE A 173 -14.20 -0.69 -3.60
C ILE A 173 -13.87 0.74 -4.02
N VAL A 174 -14.02 1.04 -5.31
CA VAL A 174 -13.86 2.39 -5.85
C VAL A 174 -15.19 2.88 -6.37
N THR A 175 -15.66 4.00 -5.85
CA THR A 175 -16.89 4.67 -6.26
C THR A 175 -16.53 5.94 -7.03
N ASN A 176 -17.10 6.08 -8.23
CA ASN A 176 -17.08 7.36 -8.93
C ASN A 176 -18.06 8.32 -8.23
N THR A 177 -17.53 9.40 -7.65
CA THR A 177 -18.32 10.46 -7.01
C THR A 177 -18.29 11.76 -7.82
N ASP A 178 -17.67 11.74 -9.00
CA ASP A 178 -17.64 12.85 -9.94
C ASP A 178 -18.90 12.84 -10.82
N GLN A 179 -19.16 13.96 -11.48
CA GLN A 179 -20.17 14.05 -12.53
C GLN A 179 -19.65 13.48 -13.86
N LYS A 180 -18.32 13.42 -14.02
CA LYS A 180 -17.65 12.88 -15.20
C LYS A 180 -17.45 11.36 -15.05
N PRO A 181 -17.67 10.56 -16.10
CA PRO A 181 -17.21 9.18 -16.09
C PRO A 181 -15.67 9.15 -16.10
N PHE A 182 -15.08 8.20 -15.37
CA PHE A 182 -13.66 7.92 -15.43
C PHE A 182 -13.37 6.44 -15.67
N SER A 183 -12.14 6.16 -16.11
CA SER A 183 -11.58 4.82 -16.18
C SER A 183 -10.28 4.78 -15.39
N PHE A 184 -9.98 3.64 -14.79
CA PHE A 184 -8.77 3.44 -14.01
C PHE A 184 -8.29 2.00 -14.13
N THR A 185 -7.04 1.77 -13.73
CA THR A 185 -6.49 0.43 -13.49
C THR A 185 -6.09 0.34 -12.02
N THR A 186 -6.15 -0.86 -11.45
CA THR A 186 -5.79 -1.06 -10.05
C THR A 186 -5.14 -2.41 -9.82
N ALA A 187 -4.29 -2.49 -8.79
CA ALA A 187 -3.74 -3.74 -8.28
C ALA A 187 -3.37 -3.60 -6.80
N LEU A 188 -3.42 -4.70 -6.06
CA LEU A 188 -2.74 -4.84 -4.78
C LEU A 188 -1.37 -5.50 -5.03
N HIS A 189 -0.29 -4.76 -4.77
CA HIS A 189 1.06 -5.16 -5.14
C HIS A 189 1.72 -6.01 -4.02
N THR A 190 1.09 -7.12 -3.67
CA THR A 190 1.45 -7.95 -2.50
C THR A 190 2.87 -8.54 -2.58
N TYR A 191 3.66 -8.32 -1.54
CA TYR A 191 4.98 -8.92 -1.33
C TYR A 191 4.86 -10.06 -0.32
N PHE A 192 4.99 -11.31 -0.80
CA PHE A 192 4.98 -12.49 0.05
C PHE A 192 6.38 -12.78 0.61
N SER A 193 6.44 -13.17 1.87
CA SER A 193 7.66 -13.68 2.50
C SER A 193 7.92 -15.13 2.07
N ALA A 194 9.00 -15.36 1.33
CA ALA A 194 9.41 -16.69 0.88
C ALA A 194 10.92 -16.72 0.56
N SER A 195 11.52 -17.91 0.68
CA SER A 195 12.81 -18.19 0.05
C SER A 195 12.61 -18.28 -1.45
N VAL A 196 13.33 -17.47 -2.22
CA VAL A 196 13.26 -17.50 -3.69
C VAL A 196 13.73 -18.86 -4.23
N SER A 197 14.78 -19.42 -3.63
CA SER A 197 15.23 -20.78 -3.91
C SER A 197 14.17 -21.79 -3.47
N GLY A 198 13.47 -22.38 -4.44
CA GLY A 198 12.40 -23.36 -4.21
C GLY A 198 10.98 -22.78 -4.17
N ALA A 199 10.81 -21.45 -4.31
CA ALA A 199 9.48 -20.86 -4.45
C ALA A 199 8.85 -21.22 -5.80
N SER A 200 7.54 -21.49 -5.80
CA SER A 200 6.79 -21.73 -7.02
C SER A 200 5.33 -21.29 -6.86
N VAL A 201 4.72 -20.83 -7.96
CA VAL A 201 3.36 -20.27 -7.97
C VAL A 201 2.43 -21.19 -8.77
N ARG A 202 1.35 -21.61 -8.14
CA ARG A 202 0.31 -22.47 -8.73
C ARG A 202 -0.88 -21.69 -9.25
N GLY A 203 -1.72 -22.37 -10.03
CA GLY A 203 -3.06 -21.89 -10.41
C GLY A 203 -3.08 -20.99 -11.63
N LEU A 204 -1.92 -20.71 -12.23
CA LEU A 204 -1.79 -19.90 -13.43
C LEU A 204 -1.67 -20.73 -14.71
N LYS A 205 -1.60 -22.06 -14.62
CA LYS A 205 -1.42 -22.89 -15.81
C LYS A 205 -2.55 -22.64 -16.81
N GLY A 206 -2.17 -22.37 -18.05
CA GLY A 206 -3.08 -22.12 -19.16
C GLY A 206 -3.48 -20.65 -19.31
N CYS A 207 -3.16 -19.80 -18.34
CA CYS A 207 -3.38 -18.37 -18.44
C CYS A 207 -2.46 -17.77 -19.51
N LYS A 208 -3.00 -16.80 -20.26
CA LYS A 208 -2.20 -15.94 -21.11
C LYS A 208 -1.29 -15.06 -20.25
N THR A 209 -0.07 -14.84 -20.72
CA THR A 209 0.95 -14.06 -20.02
C THR A 209 1.59 -13.05 -20.96
N LEU A 210 2.11 -11.97 -20.39
CA LEU A 210 2.91 -10.97 -21.06
C LEU A 210 4.26 -10.89 -20.36
N ASN A 211 5.31 -11.42 -20.99
CA ASN A 211 6.66 -11.36 -20.45
C ASN A 211 7.32 -10.01 -20.78
N LYS A 212 7.63 -9.23 -19.73
CA LYS A 212 8.25 -7.91 -19.83
C LYS A 212 9.78 -7.92 -19.64
N ASP A 213 10.37 -9.06 -19.33
CA ASP A 213 11.79 -9.17 -18.93
C ASP A 213 12.83 -8.97 -20.05
N PRO A 214 12.56 -9.21 -21.35
CA PRO A 214 13.52 -8.79 -22.38
C PRO A 214 13.33 -7.31 -22.79
N ASP A 215 12.08 -6.87 -22.92
CA ASP A 215 11.71 -5.49 -23.26
C ASP A 215 10.32 -5.15 -22.68
N PRO A 216 10.23 -4.29 -21.65
CA PRO A 216 8.95 -3.89 -21.08
C PRO A 216 8.01 -3.15 -22.05
N LYS A 217 8.55 -2.55 -23.11
CA LYS A 217 7.76 -1.81 -24.13
C LYS A 217 7.14 -2.75 -25.16
N ASN A 218 7.76 -3.90 -25.40
CA ASN A 218 7.31 -4.90 -26.36
C ASN A 218 7.20 -6.27 -25.67
N PRO A 219 6.21 -6.44 -24.78
CA PRO A 219 6.08 -7.69 -24.03
C PRO A 219 5.76 -8.85 -24.95
N ILE A 220 6.40 -9.99 -24.71
CA ILE A 220 6.17 -11.21 -25.46
C ILE A 220 4.91 -11.89 -24.90
N GLU A 221 3.90 -12.11 -25.76
CA GLU A 221 2.73 -12.91 -25.39
C GLU A 221 3.13 -14.39 -25.30
N GLY A 222 2.67 -15.04 -24.24
CA GLY A 222 2.87 -16.46 -24.03
C GLY A 222 1.74 -17.07 -23.23
N LYS A 223 1.91 -18.32 -22.85
CA LYS A 223 0.98 -19.07 -22.00
C LYS A 223 1.77 -19.74 -20.89
N GLU A 224 1.23 -19.71 -19.67
CA GLU A 224 1.87 -20.39 -18.55
C GLU A 224 1.68 -21.91 -18.68
N GLU A 225 2.75 -22.62 -19.02
CA GLU A 225 2.71 -24.06 -19.27
C GLU A 225 3.08 -24.90 -18.03
N ARG A 226 3.62 -24.30 -16.97
CA ARG A 226 4.13 -25.04 -15.82
C ARG A 226 2.99 -25.56 -14.94
N TRP A 227 2.88 -26.88 -14.86
CA TRP A 227 2.19 -27.56 -13.76
C TRP A 227 3.06 -27.46 -12.51
N VAL A 228 2.82 -26.47 -11.67
CA VAL A 228 3.60 -26.38 -10.44
C VAL A 228 3.14 -27.47 -9.47
N TYR A 229 4.03 -28.42 -9.12
CA TYR A 229 3.91 -29.39 -8.01
C TYR A 229 4.47 -28.78 -6.72
N LEU A 230 3.88 -29.10 -5.56
CA LEU A 230 4.23 -28.52 -4.24
C LEU A 230 3.89 -29.61 -3.27
N LEU A 231 4.90 -29.94 -2.48
CA LEU A 231 4.75 -30.14 -1.07
C LEU A 231 4.28 -28.82 -0.44
N PHE A 232 2.96 -28.57 -0.48
CA PHE A 232 2.31 -27.70 0.49
C PHE A 232 1.56 -28.65 1.42
N CYS A 233 2.12 -28.88 2.62
CA CYS A 233 1.44 -29.61 3.69
C CYS A 233 0.06 -28.97 3.93
N SER A 234 -1.01 -29.78 3.99
CA SER A 234 -2.40 -29.39 3.75
C SER A 234 -3.08 -28.51 4.81
N SER A 235 -2.36 -27.59 5.48
CA SER A 235 -2.89 -26.75 6.58
C SER A 235 -2.54 -25.25 6.47
N ASN A 236 -2.26 -24.77 5.24
CA ASN A 236 -1.68 -23.46 4.94
C ASN A 236 -2.61 -22.23 5.02
N PRO A 237 -2.07 -21.06 5.39
CA PRO A 237 -2.77 -19.77 5.38
C PRO A 237 -3.08 -19.28 3.96
N ARG A 238 -4.18 -18.54 3.78
CA ARG A 238 -4.69 -18.05 2.49
C ARG A 238 -4.88 -16.53 2.50
N ILE A 239 -4.40 -15.83 1.48
CA ILE A 239 -4.88 -14.47 1.20
C ILE A 239 -5.98 -14.60 0.17
N VAL A 240 -7.17 -14.08 0.48
CA VAL A 240 -8.23 -13.95 -0.52
C VAL A 240 -8.39 -12.47 -0.81
N CYS A 241 -7.90 -12.07 -1.98
CA CYS A 241 -8.08 -10.72 -2.47
C CYS A 241 -9.37 -10.68 -3.30
N HIS A 242 -10.39 -10.00 -2.79
CA HIS A 242 -11.54 -9.61 -3.60
C HIS A 242 -11.28 -8.20 -4.12
N THR A 243 -10.58 -8.07 -5.24
CA THR A 243 -10.78 -6.89 -6.08
C THR A 243 -12.07 -7.12 -6.84
N MET A 244 -13.20 -6.61 -6.34
CA MET A 244 -14.34 -6.39 -7.21
C MET A 244 -13.91 -5.33 -8.23
N GLN A 245 -13.35 -5.78 -9.37
CA GLN A 245 -13.44 -5.02 -10.61
C GLN A 245 -14.90 -5.03 -11.08
N GLN A 246 -15.82 -4.50 -10.27
CA GLN A 246 -17.07 -4.02 -10.82
C GLN A 246 -16.76 -2.70 -11.49
N VAL A 247 -16.30 -2.79 -12.74
CA VAL A 247 -16.65 -1.79 -13.75
C VAL A 247 -18.15 -1.93 -13.97
N ARG A 248 -18.99 -1.58 -12.98
CA ARG A 248 -20.37 -1.25 -13.28
C ARG A 248 -20.31 0.15 -13.85
N LYS A 249 -20.32 0.23 -15.18
CA LYS A 249 -20.82 1.40 -15.90
C LYS A 249 -22.26 1.60 -15.43
N TYR A 250 -22.45 2.30 -14.32
CA TYR A 250 -23.69 3.04 -14.12
C TYR A 250 -23.50 4.31 -14.93
N GLN A 251 -23.95 4.28 -16.19
CA GLN A 251 -24.51 5.49 -16.75
C GLN A 251 -25.74 5.80 -15.91
N VAL A 252 -25.70 6.91 -15.20
CA VAL A 252 -26.90 7.72 -14.96
C VAL A 252 -26.76 8.91 -15.88
#